data_AF-A0A7S0MXW7-F1
#
_entry.id   AF-A0A7S0MXW7-F1
#
_cell.length_a   1.000
_cell.length_b   1.000
_cell.length_c   1.000
_cell.angle_alpha   90.00
_cell.angle_beta   90.00
_cell.angle_gamma   90.00
#
_symmetry.space_group_name_H-M   'P 1'
#
loop_
_entity.id
_entity.type
_entity.pdbx_description
1 polymer ?
#
loop_
_entity_poly.entity_id
_entity_poly.type
_entity_poly.pdbx_seq_one_letter_code
_entity_poly.pdbx_strand_id
1 'polypeptide(L)'
;SIGCIVADEPTTGLDVFQAGRVVSSLADLASERRTAVVCSLHAPRSSVFAMLDDVLLMSPGGRVVFLGPGEDIASYFANLNYACPSFHNPADFLVDLVSVDTSSKEDEAEDVARVKSLQRAWDDHEASTLAPAAGSKTSAGEA
;
A
#
# COMPACT_ATOMS: atom_id res chain seq x y z
N SER A 1 13.19 -24.32 4.71
CA SER A 1 12.19 -23.55 5.46
C SER A 1 12.08 -22.18 4.81
N ILE A 2 10.88 -21.66 4.60
CA ILE A 2 10.69 -20.25 4.24
C ILE A 2 10.91 -19.44 5.53
N GLY A 3 11.76 -18.42 5.47
CA GLY A 3 12.00 -17.51 6.59
C GLY A 3 10.93 -16.42 6.67
N CYS A 4 10.75 -15.79 7.82
CA CYS A 4 9.96 -14.57 7.96
C CYS A 4 10.74 -13.57 8.82
N ILE A 5 10.87 -12.34 8.32
CA ILE A 5 11.42 -11.19 9.05
C ILE A 5 10.31 -10.17 9.16
N VAL A 6 10.07 -9.70 10.40
CA VAL A 6 9.20 -8.56 10.67
C VAL A 6 10.06 -7.48 11.30
N ALA A 7 10.13 -6.32 10.65
CA ALA A 7 10.96 -5.20 11.09
C ALA A 7 10.09 -3.95 11.30
N ASP A 8 10.10 -3.44 12.52
CA ASP A 8 9.37 -2.21 12.86
C ASP A 8 10.29 -1.00 12.68
N GLU A 9 9.91 -0.09 11.79
CA GLU A 9 10.61 1.15 11.48
C GLU A 9 12.14 1.02 11.30
N PRO A 10 12.63 0.11 10.42
CA PRO A 10 14.06 -0.21 10.33
C PRO A 10 14.94 0.94 9.81
N THR A 11 14.32 2.01 9.31
CA THR A 11 15.00 3.19 8.76
C THR A 11 14.94 4.42 9.67
N THR A 12 14.32 4.34 10.85
CA THR A 12 14.16 5.50 11.74
C THR A 12 15.51 6.04 12.22
N GLY A 13 15.70 7.36 12.10
CA GLY A 13 16.94 8.05 12.48
C GLY A 13 18.10 7.91 11.48
N LEU A 14 17.89 7.24 10.35
CA LEU A 14 18.89 7.12 9.28
C LEU A 14 18.78 8.23 8.25
N ASP A 15 19.92 8.60 7.64
CA ASP A 15 19.91 9.40 6.43
C ASP A 15 19.40 8.59 5.22
N VAL A 16 19.14 9.29 4.11
CA VAL A 16 18.58 8.70 2.89
C VAL A 16 19.43 7.56 2.31
N PHE A 17 20.75 7.65 2.40
CA PHE A 17 21.65 6.63 1.87
C PHE A 17 21.64 5.39 2.77
N GLN A 18 21.73 5.57 4.09
CA GLN A 18 21.70 4.43 5.01
C GLN A 18 20.32 3.75 5.01
N ALA A 19 19.23 4.52 4.98
CA ALA A 19 17.88 3.98 4.86
C ALA A 19 17.71 3.12 3.60
N GLY A 20 18.16 3.62 2.44
CA GLY A 20 18.13 2.86 1.19
C GLY A 20 18.95 1.56 1.26
N ARG A 21 20.11 1.58 1.93
CA ARG A 21 20.92 0.36 2.12
C ARG A 21 20.22 -0.68 3.00
N VAL A 22 19.55 -0.24 4.06
CA VAL A 22 18.77 -1.12 4.93
C VAL A 22 17.64 -1.78 4.14
N VAL A 23 16.86 -1.01 3.39
CA VAL A 23 15.74 -1.54 2.60
C VAL A 23 16.23 -2.45 1.48
N SER A 24 17.31 -2.09 0.78
CA SER A 24 17.94 -2.97 -0.22
C SER A 24 18.38 -4.30 0.41
N SER A 25 19.00 -4.27 1.59
CA SER A 25 19.42 -5.50 2.27
C SER A 25 18.23 -6.38 2.66
N LEU A 26 17.11 -5.77 3.05
CA LEU A 26 15.86 -6.47 3.32
C LEU A 26 15.27 -7.11 2.04
N ALA A 27 15.29 -6.39 0.92
CA ALA A 27 14.87 -6.91 -0.38
C ALA A 27 15.77 -8.07 -0.88
N ASP A 28 17.08 -7.97 -0.67
CA ASP A 28 18.03 -9.04 -1.00
C ASP A 28 17.76 -10.29 -0.17
N LEU A 29 17.47 -10.13 1.13
CA LEU A 29 17.07 -11.25 1.98
C LEU A 29 15.77 -11.90 1.49
N ALA A 30 14.81 -11.09 1.02
CA ALA A 30 13.55 -11.60 0.52
C ALA A 30 13.73 -12.45 -0.74
N SER A 31 14.45 -11.90 -1.71
CA SER A 31 14.68 -12.52 -3.02
C SER A 31 15.66 -13.70 -2.99
N GLU A 32 16.79 -13.58 -2.29
CA GLU A 32 17.86 -14.59 -2.32
C GLU A 32 17.61 -15.75 -1.35
N ARG A 33 17.00 -15.47 -0.19
CA ARG A 33 16.90 -16.45 0.92
C ARG A 33 15.52 -17.05 1.08
N ARG A 34 14.60 -16.85 0.13
CA ARG A 34 13.19 -17.29 0.22
C ARG A 34 12.58 -16.90 1.57
N THR A 35 12.75 -15.64 1.95
CA THR A 35 12.29 -15.09 3.22
C THR A 35 11.18 -14.07 2.94
N ALA A 36 10.04 -14.18 3.62
CA ALA A 36 9.06 -13.10 3.59
C ALA A 36 9.57 -11.96 4.49
N VAL A 37 9.65 -10.75 3.96
CA VAL A 37 10.02 -9.57 4.75
C VAL A 37 8.82 -8.65 4.82
N VAL A 38 8.41 -8.30 6.04
CA VAL A 38 7.36 -7.33 6.31
C VAL A 38 7.98 -6.21 7.14
N CYS A 39 7.83 -4.96 6.71
CA CYS A 39 8.30 -3.83 7.48
C CYS A 39 7.34 -2.65 7.46
N SER A 40 7.33 -1.89 8.56
CA SER A 40 6.68 -0.58 8.65
C SER A 40 7.70 0.50 8.28
N LEU A 41 7.29 1.49 7.49
CA LEU A 41 8.15 2.63 7.12
C LEU A 41 7.45 3.93 7.50
N HIS A 42 8.05 4.69 8.39
CA HIS A 42 7.55 6.00 8.78
C HIS A 42 8.07 7.07 7.78
N ALA A 43 7.18 7.62 6.96
CA ALA A 43 7.46 8.67 5.97
C ALA A 43 8.72 8.39 5.09
N PRO A 44 8.74 7.28 4.31
CA PRO A 44 9.89 6.96 3.49
C PRO A 44 10.09 8.00 2.37
N ARG A 45 11.35 8.21 2.00
CA ARG A 45 11.68 8.98 0.78
C ARG A 45 11.15 8.26 -0.45
N SER A 46 10.83 9.00 -1.50
CA SER A 46 10.32 8.44 -2.76
C SER A 46 11.25 7.38 -3.36
N SER A 47 12.57 7.53 -3.20
CA SER A 47 13.54 6.52 -3.64
C SER A 47 13.44 5.20 -2.90
N VAL A 48 13.09 5.23 -1.61
CA VAL A 48 12.87 4.03 -0.78
C VAL A 48 11.51 3.43 -1.09
N PHE A 49 10.48 4.27 -1.22
CA PHE A 49 9.14 3.84 -1.59
C PHE A 49 9.12 3.06 -2.92
N ALA A 50 9.91 3.50 -3.90
CA ALA A 50 10.05 2.83 -5.20
C ALA A 50 10.76 1.46 -5.16
N MET A 51 11.32 1.04 -4.01
CA MET A 51 11.95 -0.26 -3.84
C MET A 51 10.97 -1.33 -3.31
N LEU A 52 9.74 -0.95 -2.97
CA LEU A 52 8.77 -1.86 -2.35
C LEU A 52 8.08 -2.71 -3.41
N ASP A 53 8.12 -4.04 -3.23
CA ASP A 53 7.40 -4.98 -4.09
C ASP A 53 5.89 -4.82 -3.91
N ASP A 54 5.43 -4.98 -2.68
CA ASP A 54 4.03 -4.80 -2.26
C ASP A 54 3.92 -3.68 -1.21
N VAL A 55 2.81 -2.96 -1.22
CA VAL A 55 2.48 -1.91 -0.26
C VAL A 55 1.17 -2.27 0.45
N LEU A 56 1.22 -2.30 1.79
CA LEU A 56 0.04 -2.33 2.65
C LEU A 56 -0.19 -0.91 3.20
N LEU A 57 -1.25 -0.24 2.74
CA LEU A 57 -1.65 1.07 3.25
C LEU A 57 -2.86 0.92 4.17
N MET A 58 -2.75 1.53 5.35
CA MET A 58 -3.75 1.44 6.41
C MET A 58 -4.19 2.83 6.84
N SER A 59 -5.48 2.95 7.12
CA SER A 59 -6.12 4.14 7.69
C SER A 59 -6.33 3.98 9.21
N PRO A 60 -6.67 5.05 9.94
CA PRO A 60 -6.93 4.99 11.38
C PRO A 60 -7.91 3.88 11.77
N GLY A 61 -7.63 3.23 12.91
CA GLY A 61 -8.37 2.05 13.36
C GLY A 61 -7.94 0.74 12.71
N GLY A 62 -6.81 0.74 11.97
CA GLY A 62 -6.20 -0.47 11.43
C GLY A 62 -6.92 -1.03 10.20
N ARG A 63 -7.66 -0.18 9.47
CA ARG A 63 -8.44 -0.57 8.29
C ARG A 63 -7.58 -0.45 7.04
N VAL A 64 -7.48 -1.54 6.28
CA VAL A 64 -6.77 -1.57 5.00
C VAL A 64 -7.54 -0.71 3.98
N VAL A 65 -6.79 0.07 3.21
CA VAL A 65 -7.32 0.86 2.09
C VAL A 65 -6.60 0.56 0.78
N PHE A 66 -5.47 -0.15 0.84
CA PHE A 66 -4.78 -0.73 -0.30
C PHE A 66 -3.85 -1.86 0.16
N LEU A 67 -3.81 -2.95 -0.60
CA LEU A 67 -2.81 -4.00 -0.51
C LEU A 67 -2.51 -4.55 -1.91
N GLY A 68 -1.26 -4.45 -2.35
CA GLY A 68 -0.84 -5.00 -3.64
C GLY A 68 0.48 -4.41 -4.12
N PRO A 69 0.83 -4.65 -5.40
CA PRO A 69 2.10 -4.18 -5.95
C PRO A 69 2.29 -2.67 -5.81
N GLY A 70 3.49 -2.25 -5.44
CA GLY A 70 3.82 -0.83 -5.30
C GLY A 70 3.64 -0.03 -6.60
N GLU A 71 3.73 -0.69 -7.76
CA GLU A 71 3.48 -0.09 -9.07
C GLU A 71 1.99 0.21 -9.35
N ASP A 72 1.07 -0.54 -8.72
CA ASP A 72 -0.37 -0.42 -8.96
C ASP A 72 -1.04 0.66 -8.12
N ILE A 73 -0.41 1.04 -7.00
CA ILE A 73 -1.02 1.94 -6.00
C ILE A 73 -1.42 3.30 -6.60
N ALA A 74 -0.59 3.86 -7.48
CA ALA A 74 -0.86 5.15 -8.11
C ALA A 74 -2.10 5.08 -9.01
N SER A 75 -2.23 4.02 -9.80
CA SER A 75 -3.38 3.79 -10.68
C SER A 75 -4.65 3.51 -9.87
N TYR A 76 -4.55 2.76 -8.78
CA TYR A 76 -5.67 2.49 -7.88
C TYR A 76 -6.28 3.79 -7.31
N PHE A 77 -5.45 4.65 -6.71
CA PHE A 77 -5.94 5.90 -6.14
C PHE A 77 -6.38 6.91 -7.21
N ALA A 78 -5.72 6.94 -8.38
CA ALA A 78 -6.17 7.77 -9.50
C ALA A 78 -7.58 7.40 -9.98
N ASN A 79 -7.93 6.10 -10.01
CA ASN A 79 -9.29 5.63 -10.35
C ASN A 79 -10.35 6.04 -9.32
N LEU A 80 -9.93 6.35 -8.09
CA LEU A 80 -10.78 6.90 -7.03
C LEU A 80 -10.80 8.45 -7.04
N ASN A 81 -10.27 9.08 -8.08
CA ASN A 81 -10.09 10.53 -8.23
C ASN A 81 -9.03 11.15 -7.29
N TYR A 82 -8.07 10.36 -6.81
CA TYR A 82 -6.95 10.79 -5.99
C TYR A 82 -5.61 10.55 -6.71
N ALA A 83 -5.32 11.39 -7.71
CA ALA A 83 -4.03 11.35 -8.39
C ALA A 83 -2.96 12.10 -7.57
N CYS A 84 -1.82 11.44 -7.33
CA CYS A 84 -0.67 12.09 -6.70
C CYS A 84 -0.15 13.23 -7.59
N PRO A 85 0.00 14.47 -7.07
CA PRO A 85 0.55 15.57 -7.85
C PRO A 85 1.98 15.30 -8.33
N SER A 86 2.33 15.85 -9.49
CA SER A 86 3.71 15.83 -9.99
C SER A 86 4.67 16.47 -8.98
N PHE A 87 5.85 15.88 -8.80
CA PHE A 87 6.90 16.32 -7.87
C PHE A 87 6.53 16.23 -6.38
N HIS A 88 5.42 15.57 -6.02
CA HIS A 88 5.11 15.23 -4.65
C HIS A 88 5.66 13.85 -4.29
N ASN A 89 6.03 13.63 -3.03
CA ASN A 89 6.43 12.30 -2.58
C ASN A 89 5.17 11.41 -2.52
N PRO A 90 5.13 10.26 -3.22
CA PRO A 90 3.97 9.38 -3.21
C PRO A 90 3.63 8.88 -1.80
N ALA A 91 4.63 8.56 -0.99
CA ALA A 91 4.42 8.08 0.37
C ALA A 91 3.70 9.13 1.23
N ASP A 92 4.17 10.39 1.18
CA ASP A 92 3.58 11.49 1.95
C ASP A 92 2.16 11.78 1.46
N PHE A 93 1.94 11.84 0.14
CA PHE A 93 0.59 11.99 -0.45
C PHE A 93 -0.39 10.94 0.06
N LEU A 94 0.02 9.67 0.04
CA LEU A 94 -0.83 8.55 0.42
C LEU A 94 -1.15 8.57 1.92
N VAL A 95 -0.16 8.90 2.76
CA VAL A 95 -0.38 9.05 4.21
C VAL A 95 -1.34 10.19 4.51
N ASP A 96 -1.17 11.35 3.86
CA ASP A 96 -2.07 12.49 4.03
C ASP A 96 -3.50 12.15 3.58
N LEU A 97 -3.62 11.44 2.46
CA LEU A 97 -4.89 11.03 1.89
C LEU A 97 -5.72 10.16 2.84
N VAL A 98 -5.06 9.27 3.59
CA VAL A 98 -5.71 8.30 4.48
C VAL A 98 -5.77 8.77 5.95
N SER A 99 -5.20 9.93 6.24
CA SER A 99 -5.18 10.54 7.57
C SER A 99 -6.44 11.37 7.83
N VAL A 100 -6.71 11.58 9.11
CA VAL A 100 -7.76 12.48 9.61
C VAL A 100 -7.08 13.54 10.47
N ASP A 101 -7.17 14.80 10.05
CA ASP A 101 -6.78 15.92 10.90
C ASP A 101 -7.88 16.18 11.93
N THR A 102 -7.47 16.30 13.19
CA THR A 102 -8.35 16.56 14.34
C THR A 102 -8.13 17.95 14.93
N SER A 103 -7.36 18.80 14.23
CA SER A 103 -7.04 20.16 14.63
C SER A 103 -8.25 21.11 14.60
N SER A 104 -9.24 20.82 13.75
CA SER A 104 -10.51 21.53 13.65
C SER A 104 -11.68 20.55 13.48
N LYS A 105 -12.85 20.86 14.05
CA LYS A 105 -14.04 19.98 13.99
C LYS A 105 -14.70 19.94 12.62
N GLU A 106 -14.58 21.01 11.84
CA GLU A 106 -15.12 21.06 10.48
C GLU A 106 -14.28 20.19 9.54
N ASP A 107 -12.94 20.31 9.60
CA ASP A 107 -12.03 19.52 8.76
C ASP A 107 -12.07 18.02 9.14
N GLU A 108 -12.22 17.70 10.43
CA GLU A 108 -12.34 16.32 10.92
C GLU A 108 -13.51 15.57 10.27
N ALA A 109 -14.67 16.23 10.12
CA ALA A 109 -15.86 15.57 9.57
C ALA A 109 -15.69 15.21 8.08
N GLU A 110 -15.06 16.10 7.31
CA GLU A 110 -14.77 15.88 5.89
C GLU A 110 -13.72 14.78 5.71
N ASP A 111 -12.66 14.82 6.50
CA ASP A 111 -11.59 13.82 6.51
C ASP A 111 -12.12 12.42 6.88
N VAL A 112 -12.95 12.34 7.92
CA VAL A 112 -13.61 11.07 8.32
C VAL A 112 -14.48 10.53 7.20
N ALA A 113 -15.20 11.39 6.49
CA ALA A 113 -16.03 10.98 5.35
C ALA A 113 -15.17 10.45 4.19
N ARG A 114 -14.08 11.14 3.85
CA ARG A 114 -13.10 10.70 2.85
C ARG A 114 -12.53 9.32 3.20
N VAL A 115 -11.98 9.17 4.40
CA VAL A 115 -11.35 7.92 4.85
C VAL A 115 -12.35 6.76 4.84
N LYS A 116 -13.59 6.99 5.30
CA LYS A 116 -14.65 5.96 5.21
C LYS A 116 -14.99 5.57 3.78
N SER A 117 -14.95 6.52 2.84
CA SER A 117 -15.17 6.22 1.42
C SER A 117 -14.04 5.35 0.87
N LEU A 118 -12.78 5.64 1.20
CA LEU A 118 -11.62 4.84 0.79
C LEU A 118 -11.67 3.43 1.37
N GLN A 119 -12.05 3.28 2.64
CA GLN A 119 -12.23 1.98 3.27
C GLN A 119 -13.29 1.14 2.54
N ARG A 120 -14.45 1.72 2.21
CA ARG A 120 -15.50 1.02 1.47
C ARG A 120 -15.06 0.63 0.06
N ALA A 121 -14.38 1.55 -0.64
CA ALA A 121 -13.86 1.27 -1.97
C ALA A 121 -12.89 0.07 -1.97
N TRP A 122 -12.06 -0.03 -0.94
CA TRP A 122 -11.17 -1.18 -0.76
C TRP A 122 -11.94 -2.46 -0.42
N ASP A 123 -12.91 -2.41 0.51
CA ASP A 123 -13.75 -3.56 0.87
C ASP A 123 -14.45 -4.14 -0.39
N ASP A 124 -14.97 -3.28 -1.28
CA ASP A 124 -15.60 -3.66 -2.54
C ASP A 124 -14.60 -4.24 -3.56
N HIS A 125 -13.40 -3.63 -3.66
CA HIS A 125 -12.32 -4.09 -4.53
C HIS A 125 -11.82 -5.49 -4.12
N GLU A 126 -11.59 -5.71 -2.82
CA GLU A 126 -11.16 -6.99 -2.27
C GLU A 126 -12.22 -8.08 -2.52
N ALA A 127 -13.50 -7.77 -2.29
CA ALA A 127 -14.61 -8.69 -2.56
C ALA A 127 -14.68 -9.08 -4.05
N SER A 128 -14.45 -8.14 -4.96
CA SER A 128 -14.40 -8.42 -6.41
C SER A 128 -13.21 -9.26 -6.83
N THR A 129 -12.07 -9.11 -6.15
CA THR A 129 -10.82 -9.82 -6.49
C THR A 129 -10.81 -11.26 -5.95
N LEU A 130 -11.48 -11.49 -4.82
CA LEU A 130 -11.64 -12.82 -4.21
C LEU A 130 -12.82 -13.63 -4.76
N ALA A 131 -13.71 -13.01 -5.54
CA ALA A 131 -14.80 -13.73 -6.20
C ALA A 131 -14.22 -14.73 -7.23
N PRO A 132 -14.60 -16.02 -7.18
CA PRO A 132 -14.11 -16.99 -8.15
C PRO A 132 -14.53 -16.56 -9.56
N ALA A 133 -13.56 -16.51 -10.49
CA ALA A 133 -13.81 -16.23 -11.89
C ALA A 133 -14.92 -17.17 -12.40
N ALA A 134 -16.13 -16.63 -12.58
CA ALA A 134 -17.28 -17.40 -13.01
C ALA A 134 -16.97 -18.03 -14.37
N GLY A 135 -17.03 -19.36 -14.43
CA GLY A 135 -16.40 -20.18 -15.45
C GLY A 135 -16.68 -19.80 -16.89
N SER A 136 -15.62 -19.80 -17.71
CA SER A 136 -15.73 -19.97 -19.15
C SER A 136 -16.34 -21.34 -19.44
N LYS A 137 -17.62 -21.36 -19.82
CA LYS A 137 -18.24 -22.55 -20.41
C LYS A 137 -17.64 -22.78 -21.79
N THR A 138 -16.66 -23.67 -21.89
CA THR A 138 -16.30 -24.27 -23.18
C THR A 138 -17.38 -25.30 -23.51
N SER A 139 -18.33 -24.92 -24.36
CA SER A 139 -19.24 -25.88 -25.00
C SER A 139 -18.45 -26.69 -26.03
N ALA A 140 -17.97 -27.87 -25.67
CA ALA A 140 -17.66 -28.91 -26.63
C ALA A 140 -18.99 -29.52 -27.08
N GLY A 141 -19.49 -29.06 -28.23
CA GLY A 141 -20.54 -29.76 -28.96
C GLY A 141 -19.89 -30.78 -29.88
N GLU A 142 -20.11 -32.06 -29.59
CA GLU A 142 -19.91 -33.18 -30.51
C GLU A 142 -20.78 -33.01 -31.76
N ALA A 143 -20.17 -33.16 -32.94
CA ALA A 143 -20.73 -33.80 -34.14
C ALA A 143 -19.59 -34.13 -35.11
#